data_AF-A0A973Q340-F1
#
_entry.id   AF-A0A973Q340-F1
#
_cell.length_a   1.000
_cell.length_b   1.000
_cell.length_c   1.000
_cell.angle_alpha   90.00
_cell.angle_beta   90.00
_cell.angle_gamma   90.00
#
_symmetry.space_group_name_H-M   'P 1'
#
loop_
_entity.id
_entity.type
_entity.pdbx_description
1 polymer ?
#
loop_
_entity_poly.entity_id
_entity_poly.type
_entity_poly.pdbx_seq_one_letter_code
_entity_poly.pdbx_strand_id
1 'polypeptide(L)' 'MLDTLGIGAVAQVIYTAMQDHPVAGVAELVALVDISEQEVRAALDELVSLELLRHSREPGRCFSPVPLAIALPALMRR' A
#
# COMPACT_ATOMS: atom_id res chain seq x y z
N MET A 1 6.19 -12.36 1.08
CA MET A 1 6.71 -12.26 -0.31
C MET A 1 7.16 -10.84 -0.62
N LEU A 2 6.58 -9.82 0.00
CA LEU A 2 7.08 -8.45 -0.09
C LEU A 2 8.24 -8.22 0.91
N ASP A 3 8.30 -8.94 2.04
CA ASP A 3 9.46 -8.94 2.96
C ASP A 3 10.81 -9.18 2.26
N THR A 4 10.85 -10.06 1.25
CA THR A 4 12.08 -10.34 0.49
C THR A 4 12.52 -9.20 -0.43
N LEU A 5 11.66 -8.22 -0.66
CA LEU A 5 11.94 -6.98 -1.39
C LEU A 5 12.29 -5.82 -0.44
N GLY A 6 12.45 -6.09 0.87
CA GLY A 6 12.73 -5.09 1.89
C GLY A 6 11.50 -4.31 2.36
N ILE A 7 10.30 -4.82 2.06
CA ILE A 7 9.03 -4.19 2.41
C ILE A 7 8.60 -4.70 3.78
N GLY A 8 8.36 -3.79 4.72
CA GLY A 8 7.95 -4.16 6.07
C GLY A 8 6.68 -5.03 6.10
N ALA A 9 6.60 -5.96 7.05
CA ALA A 9 5.42 -6.83 7.23
C ALA A 9 4.11 -6.04 7.32
N VAL A 10 4.14 -4.86 7.96
CA VAL A 10 2.98 -3.95 8.07
C VAL A 10 2.57 -3.40 6.70
N ALA A 11 3.54 -2.95 5.88
CA ALA A 11 3.27 -2.47 4.53
C ALA A 11 2.71 -3.57 3.62
N GLN A 12 3.17 -4.81 3.77
CA GLN A 12 2.60 -5.96 3.06
C GLN A 12 1.12 -6.19 3.41
N VAL A 13 0.77 -6.13 4.70
CA VAL A 13 -0.61 -6.33 5.15
C VAL A 13 -1.52 -5.22 4.62
N ILE A 14 -1.09 -3.96 4.72
CA ILE A 14 -1.85 -2.82 4.20
C ILE A 14 -2.02 -2.90 2.69
N TYR A 15 -0.96 -3.24 1.95
CA TYR A 15 -1.03 -3.39 0.51
C TYR A 15 -2.01 -4.49 0.08
N THR A 16 -2.11 -5.57 0.85
CA THR A 16 -3.09 -6.64 0.62
C THR A 16 -4.50 -6.15 0.94
N ALA A 17 -4.70 -5.51 2.09
CA ALA A 17 -5.98 -4.93 2.48
C ALA A 17 -6.50 -3.89 1.47
N MET A 18 -5.60 -3.09 0.87
CA MET A 18 -5.95 -2.15 -0.19
C MET A 18 -6.33 -2.83 -1.50
N GLN A 19 -5.79 -4.01 -1.80
CA GLN A 19 -6.21 -4.78 -2.98
C GLN A 19 -7.62 -5.36 -2.80
N ASP A 20 -7.93 -5.85 -1.60
CA ASP A 20 -9.26 -6.37 -1.27
C ASP A 20 -10.30 -5.26 -1.09
N HIS A 21 -9.88 -4.11 -0.54
CA HIS A 21 -10.72 -2.93 -0.28
C HIS A 21 -10.12 -1.67 -0.92
N PRO A 22 -10.20 -1.53 -2.25
CA PRO A 22 -9.48 -0.48 -2.97
C PRO A 22 -10.08 0.93 -2.81
N VAL A 23 -11.22 1.06 -2.12
CA VAL A 23 -11.83 2.33 -1.68
C VAL A 23 -11.58 2.65 -0.20
N ALA A 24 -10.92 1.75 0.55
CA ALA A 24 -10.62 1.99 1.96
C ALA A 24 -9.65 3.17 2.12
N GLY A 25 -10.03 4.12 2.98
CA GLY A 25 -9.15 5.20 3.43
C GLY A 25 -8.27 4.76 4.60
N VAL A 26 -7.52 5.71 5.15
CA VAL A 26 -6.62 5.44 6.29
C VAL A 26 -7.40 4.93 7.51
N ALA A 27 -8.58 5.49 7.78
CA ALA A 27 -9.40 5.10 8.93
C ALA A 27 -9.94 3.67 8.80
N GLU A 28 -10.38 3.28 7.60
CA GLU A 28 -10.83 1.92 7.32
C GLU A 28 -9.67 0.93 7.39
N LEU A 29 -8.48 1.30 6.90
CA LEU A 29 -7.29 0.45 6.99
C LEU A 29 -6.83 0.25 8.45
N VAL A 30 -6.92 1.28 9.29
CA VAL A 30 -6.68 1.16 10.74
C VAL A 30 -7.64 0.15 11.36
N ALA A 31 -8.93 0.24 11.03
CA ALA A 31 -9.94 -0.68 11.55
C ALA A 31 -9.78 -2.13 11.02
N LEU A 32 -9.30 -2.31 9.78
CA LEU A 32 -9.10 -3.61 9.15
C LEU A 32 -7.86 -4.35 9.67
N VAL A 33 -6.79 -3.60 9.93
CA VAL A 33 -5.47 -4.18 10.27
C VAL A 33 -5.21 -4.14 11.78
N ASP A 34 -6.03 -3.41 12.55
CA ASP A 34 -5.95 -3.27 14.01
C ASP A 34 -4.58 -2.75 14.48
N ILE A 35 -4.05 -1.76 13.77
CA ILE A 35 -2.78 -1.08 14.04
C ILE A 35 -2.97 0.43 14.12
N SER A 36 -2.00 1.14 14.68
CA SER A 36 -2.14 2.59 14.85
C SER A 36 -2.19 3.33 13.51
N GLU A 37 -2.92 4.45 13.48
CA GLU A 37 -2.99 5.32 12.30
C GLU A 37 -1.60 5.82 11.86
N GLN A 38 -0.67 5.97 12.80
CA GLN A 38 0.71 6.34 12.51
C GLN A 38 1.47 5.22 11.79
N GLU A 39 1.30 3.96 12.20
CA GLU A 39 1.88 2.82 11.50
C GLU A 39 1.27 2.64 10.11
N VAL A 40 -0.04 2.86 9.97
CA VAL A 40 -0.71 2.85 8.66
C VAL A 40 -0.11 3.90 7.74
N ARG A 41 0.06 5.14 8.22
CA ARG A 41 0.67 6.21 7.42
C ARG A 41 2.12 5.90 7.02
N ALA A 42 2.94 5.45 7.97
CA ALA A 42 4.34 5.12 7.69
C ALA A 42 4.46 4.03 6.62
N ALA A 43 3.61 3.01 6.68
CA ALA A 43 3.56 1.96 5.69
C ALA A 43 3.01 2.42 4.34
N LEU A 44 2.01 3.32 4.31
CA LEU A 44 1.56 3.94 3.06
C LEU A 44 2.68 4.76 2.41
N ASP A 45 3.45 5.52 3.18
CA ASP A 45 4.60 6.29 2.69
C ASP A 45 5.69 5.35 2.10
N GLU A 46 5.95 4.22 2.76
CA GLU A 46 6.85 3.19 2.25
C GLU A 46 6.36 2.62 0.90
N LEU A 47 5.07 2.29 0.80
CA LEU A 47 4.48 1.79 -0.44
C LEU A 47 4.49 2.83 -1.57
N VAL A 48 4.33 4.12 -1.28
CA VAL A 48 4.48 5.21 -2.25
C VAL A 48 5.93 5.32 -2.73
N SER A 49 6.91 5.23 -1.81
CA SER A 49 8.35 5.23 -2.13
C SER A 49 8.76 4.06 -3.04
N LEU A 50 8.00 2.97 -3.00
CA LEU A 50 8.18 1.78 -3.83
C LEU A 50 7.35 1.81 -5.12
N GLU A 51 6.65 2.92 -5.39
CA GLU A 51 5.72 3.07 -6.53
C GLU A 51 4.59 2.03 -6.57
N LEU A 52 4.31 1.36 -5.44
CA LEU A 52 3.23 0.39 -5.29
C LEU A 52 1.87 1.05 -5.08
N LEU A 53 1.85 2.34 -4.74
CA LEU A 53 0.66 3.17 -4.67
C LEU A 53 0.74 4.31 -5.68
N ARG A 54 -0.38 4.59 -6.33
CA ARG A 54 -0.56 5.79 -7.15
C ARG A 54 -1.70 6.62 -6.61
N HIS A 55 -1.59 7.93 -6.72
CA HIS A 55 -2.73 8.81 -6.48
C HIS A 55 -3.84 8.47 -7.46
N SER A 56 -5.02 8.15 -6.92
CA SER A 56 -6.19 7.96 -7.77
C SER A 56 -6.68 9.31 -8.26
N ARG A 57 -7.15 9.35 -9.52
CA ARG A 57 -7.86 10.52 -10.06
C ARG A 57 -9.38 10.39 -9.88
N GLU A 58 -9.84 9.29 -9.29
CA GLU A 58 -11.27 9.05 -9.07
C GLU A 58 -11.77 9.82 -7.83
N PRO A 59 -12.91 10.50 -7.93
CA PRO A 59 -13.50 11.19 -6.79
C PRO A 59 -13.87 10.17 -5.70
N GLY A 60 -13.37 10.40 -4.48
CA GLY A 60 -13.57 9.50 -3.34
C GLY A 60 -12.45 8.46 -3.13
N ARG A 61 -11.44 8.40 -4.00
CA ARG A 61 -10.21 7.62 -3.78
C ARG A 61 -9.00 8.53 -3.70
N CYS A 62 -8.24 8.42 -2.61
CA CYS A 62 -6.95 9.09 -2.51
C CYS A 62 -5.83 8.28 -3.17
N PHE A 63 -5.88 6.94 -3.07
CA PHE A 63 -4.84 6.05 -3.57
C PHE A 63 -5.44 4.85 -4.32
N SER A 64 -4.66 4.28 -5.24
CA SER A 64 -4.97 3.02 -5.89
C SER A 64 -3.74 2.11 -5.86
N PRO A 65 -3.89 0.86 -5.38
CA PRO A 65 -2.79 -0.08 -5.38
C PRO A 65 -2.45 -0.47 -6.82
N VAL A 66 -1.15 -0.40 -7.13
CA VAL A 66 -0.60 -0.91 -8.38
C VAL A 66 -0.30 -2.39 -8.16
N PRO A 67 -0.81 -3.31 -9.00
CA PRO A 67 -0.49 -4.73 -8.88
C PRO A 67 1.02 -4.99 -8.90
N LEU A 68 1.50 -5.85 -8.01
CA LEU A 68 2.93 -6.15 -7.86
C LEU A 68 3.57 -6.62 -9.18
N ALA A 69 2.81 -7.35 -10.02
CA ALA A 69 3.25 -7.77 -11.34
C ALA A 69 3.65 -6.59 -12.27
N ILE A 70 3.03 -5.41 -12.09
CA ILE A 70 3.34 -4.19 -12.84
C ILE A 70 4.49 -3.42 -12.19
N ALA A 71 4.59 -3.43 -10.86
CA ALA A 71 5.63 -2.73 -10.13
C ALA A 71 6.99 -3.48 -10.12
N LEU A 72 6.98 -4.81 -10.19
CA LEU A 72 8.18 -5.66 -10.17
C LEU A 72 9.25 -5.24 -11.19
N PRO A 73 8.94 -5.02 -12.47
CA PRO A 73 9.94 -4.57 -13.45
C PRO A 73 10.56 -3.21 -13.14
N ALA A 74 9.86 -2.34 -12.41
CA ALA A 74 10.38 -1.04 -11.96
C ALA A 74 11.26 -1.20 -10.72
N LEU A 75 10.83 -2.05 -9.77
CA LEU A 75 11.59 -2.38 -8.56
C LEU A 75 12.91 -3.09 -8.86
N MET A 76 12.95 -3.97 -9.86
CA MET A 76 14.18 -4.67 -10.28
C MET A 76 15.17 -3.78 -11.05
N ARG A 77 14.78 -2.55 -11.42
CA ARG A 77 15.63 -1.59 -12.14
C ARG A 77 16.27 -0.53 -11.24
N ARG A 78 15.97 -0.54 -9.93
CA ARG A 78 16.62 0.28 -8.90
C ARG A 78 17.86 -0.42 -8.37
#